data_AF-A0A9E3L034-F1
#
_entry.id   AF-A0A9E3L034-F1
#
_cell.length_a   1.000
_cell.length_b   1.000
_cell.length_c   1.000
_cell.angle_alpha   90.00
_cell.angle_beta   90.00
_cell.angle_gamma   90.00
#
_symmetry.space_group_name_H-M   'P 1'
#
loop_
_entity.id
_entity.type
_entity.pdbx_description
1 polymer ?
#
loop_
_entity_poly.entity_id
_entity_poly.type
_entity_poly.pdbx_seq_one_letter_code
_entity_poly.pdbx_strand_id
1 'polypeptide(L)'
;MLTIRLSKFFLGGFLAGVVLLAAVNLYSYSQMENLGIADFYYEFGWPFPVYQAGSILHLDQIHWCGVIANAAAAFGVGLVLGAVSHFACARRRVPS
;
A
#
# COMPACT_ATOMS: atom_id res chain seq x y z
N MET A 1 11.80 -23.86 -18.39
CA MET A 1 12.30 -22.57 -17.85
C MET A 1 11.41 -21.47 -18.42
N LEU A 2 10.37 -21.05 -17.69
CA LEU A 2 9.38 -20.08 -18.16
C LEU A 2 9.96 -18.67 -17.93
N THR A 3 10.65 -18.12 -18.92
CA THR A 3 11.15 -16.74 -18.87
C THR A 3 9.98 -15.79 -19.02
N ILE A 4 9.36 -15.41 -17.90
CA ILE A 4 8.40 -14.31 -17.83
C ILE A 4 9.18 -13.05 -18.20
N ARG A 5 9.15 -12.64 -19.48
CA ARG A 5 9.58 -11.30 -19.86
C ARG A 5 8.58 -10.33 -19.23
N LEU A 6 8.94 -9.76 -18.08
CA LEU A 6 8.17 -8.71 -17.42
C LEU A 6 7.95 -7.57 -18.42
N SER A 7 6.73 -7.42 -18.89
CA SER A 7 6.41 -6.34 -19.82
C SER A 7 6.55 -5.00 -19.11
N LYS A 8 6.92 -3.95 -19.85
CA LYS A 8 6.98 -2.57 -19.32
C LYS A 8 5.64 -2.15 -18.70
N PHE A 9 4.53 -2.66 -19.22
CA PHE A 9 3.18 -2.42 -18.70
C PHE A 9 2.91 -3.13 -17.38
N PHE A 10 3.44 -4.34 -17.19
CA PHE A 10 3.36 -5.05 -15.92
C PHE A 10 4.11 -4.28 -14.83
N LEU A 11 5.36 -3.88 -15.12
CA LEU A 11 6.16 -3.13 -14.18
C LEU A 11 5.50 -1.78 -13.82
N GLY A 12 4.94 -1.08 -14.81
CA GLY A 12 4.20 0.16 -14.59
C GLY A 12 2.98 -0.03 -13.67
N GLY A 13 2.15 -1.04 -13.94
CA GLY A 13 0.99 -1.35 -13.09
C GLY A 13 1.39 -1.79 -11.68
N PHE A 14 2.46 -2.58 -11.56
CA PHE A 14 3.00 -3.01 -10.27
C PHE A 14 3.46 -1.85 -9.41
N LEU A 15 4.29 -0.96 -9.97
CA LEU A 15 4.79 0.22 -9.26
C LEU A 15 3.64 1.16 -8.89
N ALA A 16 2.66 1.35 -9.78
CA ALA A 16 1.48 2.16 -9.49
C ALA A 16 0.69 1.61 -8.28
N GLY A 17 0.53 0.29 -8.17
CA GLY A 17 -0.15 -0.34 -7.02
C GLY A 17 0.59 -0.19 -5.70
N VAL A 18 1.90 -0.37 -5.70
CA VAL A 18 2.73 -0.16 -4.51
C VAL A 18 2.67 1.30 -4.07
N VAL A 19 2.83 2.24 -5.01
CA VAL A 19 2.76 3.69 -4.72
C VAL A 19 1.39 4.08 -4.19
N LEU A 20 0.30 3.50 -4.71
CA LEU A 20 -1.05 3.81 -4.24
C LEU A 20 -1.24 3.44 -2.76
N LEU A 21 -0.83 2.24 -2.35
CA LEU A 21 -0.92 1.85 -0.93
C LEU A 21 0.04 2.64 -0.04
N ALA A 22 1.24 2.98 -0.52
CA ALA A 22 2.15 3.85 0.20
C ALA A 22 1.55 5.26 0.40
N ALA A 23 0.93 5.83 -0.63
CA ALA A 23 0.27 7.14 -0.56
C ALA A 23 -0.92 7.14 0.42
N VAL A 24 -1.72 6.07 0.45
CA VAL A 24 -2.81 5.91 1.42
C VAL A 24 -2.27 5.89 2.86
N ASN A 25 -1.20 5.15 3.11
CA ASN A 25 -0.57 5.11 4.44
C ASN A 25 0.05 6.46 4.83
N LEU A 26 0.67 7.17 3.87
CA LEU A 26 1.22 8.50 4.09
C LEU A 26 0.13 9.54 4.41
N TYR A 27 -1.02 9.45 3.73
CA TYR A 27 -2.19 10.27 4.03
C TYR A 27 -2.77 9.94 5.41
N SER A 28 -2.87 8.65 5.77
CA SER A 28 -3.30 8.22 7.10
C SER A 28 -2.38 8.78 8.19
N TYR A 29 -1.07 8.79 7.96
CA TYR A 29 -0.09 9.39 8.86
C TYR A 29 -0.27 10.91 8.99
N SER A 30 -0.43 11.64 7.88
CA SER A 30 -0.58 13.10 7.94
C SER A 30 -1.89 13.54 8.62
N GLN A 31 -2.96 12.75 8.53
CA GLN A 31 -4.17 13.00 9.31
C GLN A 31 -3.92 12.84 10.81
N MET A 32 -3.11 11.87 11.23
CA MET A 32 -2.73 11.71 12.64
C MET A 32 -1.94 12.92 13.15
N GLU A 33 -0.97 13.41 12.38
CA GLU A 33 -0.16 14.57 12.76
C GLU A 33 -1.00 15.86 12.93
N ASN A 34 -2.00 16.05 12.07
CA ASN A 34 -2.89 17.22 12.12
C ASN A 34 -3.90 17.19 13.28
N LEU A 35 -4.18 16.02 13.86
CA LEU A 35 -5.15 15.87 14.96
C LEU A 35 -4.57 16.23 16.35
N GLY A 36 -3.29 16.61 16.40
CA GLY A 36 -2.69 17.41 17.47
C GLY A 36 -3.01 16.97 18.90
N ILE A 37 -2.29 15.96 19.42
CA ILE A 37 -2.00 15.63 20.85
C ILE A 37 -3.11 15.91 21.89
N ALA A 38 -4.38 15.93 21.51
CA ALA A 38 -5.50 16.07 22.42
C ALA A 38 -5.94 14.66 22.78
N ASP A 39 -5.70 14.26 24.04
CA ASP A 39 -6.19 13.13 24.88
C ASP A 39 -6.93 11.89 24.28
N PHE A 40 -6.87 11.66 22.98
CA PHE A 40 -7.54 10.60 22.26
C PHE A 40 -6.53 9.57 21.75
N TYR A 41 -6.97 8.31 21.68
CA TYR A 41 -6.22 7.24 21.03
C TYR A 41 -6.26 7.46 19.52
N TYR A 42 -5.09 7.53 18.90
CA TYR A 42 -4.94 7.61 17.45
C TYR A 42 -4.20 6.39 16.92
N GLU A 43 -4.62 5.95 15.74
CA GLU A 43 -4.05 4.81 15.04
C GLU A 43 -3.90 5.18 13.57
N PHE A 44 -2.75 4.86 12.97
CA PHE A 44 -2.55 5.02 11.53
C PHE A 44 -2.08 3.74 10.88
N GLY A 45 -2.43 3.58 9.61
CA GLY A 45 -2.10 2.42 8.79
C GLY A 45 -3.34 1.82 8.15
N TRP A 46 -3.25 1.53 6.85
CA TRP A 46 -4.34 0.89 6.11
C TRP A 46 -3.78 -0.07 5.05
N PRO A 47 -4.37 -1.28 4.89
CA PRO A 47 -5.53 -1.82 5.62
C PRO A 47 -5.24 -2.31 7.04
N PHE A 48 -3.96 -2.45 7.42
CA PHE A 48 -3.57 -2.88 8.75
C PHE A 48 -2.97 -1.73 9.55
N PRO A 49 -3.23 -1.62 10.85
CA PRO A 49 -2.65 -0.57 11.66
C PRO A 49 -1.14 -0.77 11.84
N VAL A 50 -0.38 0.31 11.67
CA VAL A 50 1.09 0.32 11.74
C VAL A 50 1.57 0.89 13.07
N TYR A 51 0.79 1.79 13.65
CA TYR A 51 1.21 2.58 14.79
C TYR A 51 0.01 3.06 15.58
N GLN A 52 0.19 3.14 16.88
CA GLN A 52 -0.82 3.65 17.80
C GLN A 52 -0.17 4.58 18.83
N ALA A 53 -0.81 5.73 19.05
CA ALA A 53 -0.39 6.73 20.04
C ALA A 53 -1.57 7.17 20.94
N GLY A 54 -1.31 7.48 22.23
CA GLY A 54 -2.32 8.02 23.15
C GLY A 54 -1.79 8.44 24.54
N SER A 55 -2.49 9.37 25.21
CA SER A 55 -2.00 10.11 26.39
C SER A 55 -2.20 9.42 27.75
N ILE A 56 -3.14 8.46 27.90
CA ILE A 56 -3.53 7.97 29.23
C ILE A 56 -2.38 7.24 29.95
N LEU A 57 -1.42 6.66 29.21
CA LEU A 57 -0.27 5.92 29.76
C LEU A 57 1.03 6.08 28.93
N HIS A 58 1.13 7.09 28.04
CA HIS A 58 2.20 7.18 27.03
C HIS A 58 2.29 5.90 26.18
N LEU A 59 1.16 5.49 25.60
CA LEU A 59 1.17 4.37 24.66
C LEU A 59 1.77 4.88 23.36
N ASP A 60 2.98 4.45 23.04
CA ASP A 60 3.66 4.67 21.78
C ASP A 60 4.12 3.30 21.27
N GLN A 61 3.35 2.71 20.36
CA GLN A 61 3.57 1.33 19.93
C GLN A 61 3.54 1.22 18.40
N ILE A 62 4.62 0.64 17.87
CA ILE A 62 4.70 0.20 16.47
C ILE A 62 4.17 -1.23 16.36
N HIS A 63 3.18 -1.42 15.51
CA HIS A 63 2.60 -2.71 15.15
C HIS A 63 3.37 -3.33 13.99
N TRP A 64 4.48 -4.01 14.29
CA TRP A 64 5.32 -4.68 13.28
C TRP A 64 4.55 -5.69 12.41
N CYS A 65 3.57 -6.37 12.98
CA CYS A 65 2.69 -7.27 12.22
C CYS A 65 1.90 -6.51 11.15
N GLY A 66 1.42 -5.30 11.46
CA GLY A 66 0.73 -4.45 10.51
C GLY A 66 1.65 -3.87 9.45
N VAL A 67 2.90 -3.52 9.79
CA VAL A 67 3.93 -3.14 8.80
C VAL A 67 4.12 -4.25 7.76
N ILE A 68 4.35 -5.48 8.22
CA ILE A 68 4.57 -6.64 7.35
C ILE A 68 3.31 -6.94 6.52
N ALA A 69 2.14 -6.90 7.15
CA ALA A 69 0.87 -7.16 6.47
C ALA A 69 0.56 -6.10 5.39
N ASN A 70 0.85 -4.81 5.65
CA ASN A 70 0.72 -3.75 4.65
C ASN A 70 1.74 -3.89 3.51
N ALA A 71 2.97 -4.30 3.80
CA ALA A 71 3.95 -4.58 2.75
C ALA A 71 3.50 -5.75 1.86
N ALA A 72 2.95 -6.81 2.45
CA ALA A 72 2.38 -7.93 1.73
C ALA A 72 1.15 -7.51 0.89
N ALA A 73 0.28 -6.68 1.45
CA ALA A 73 -0.87 -6.13 0.73
C ALA A 73 -0.43 -5.23 -0.44
N ALA A 74 0.56 -4.36 -0.24
CA ALA A 74 1.14 -3.52 -1.28
C ALA A 74 1.72 -4.34 -2.42
N PHE A 75 2.45 -5.41 -2.09
CA PHE A 75 2.97 -6.34 -3.08
C PHE A 75 1.84 -7.05 -3.84
N GLY A 76 0.82 -7.54 -3.14
CA GLY A 76 -0.34 -8.21 -3.75
C GLY A 76 -1.13 -7.30 -4.69
N VAL A 77 -1.43 -6.07 -4.27
CA VAL A 77 -2.10 -5.06 -5.11
C VAL A 77 -1.24 -4.70 -6.31
N GLY A 78 0.07 -4.55 -6.11
CA GLY A 78 1.03 -4.37 -7.21
C GLY A 78 0.96 -5.51 -8.22
N LEU A 79 0.99 -6.77 -7.78
CA LEU A 79 0.88 -7.93 -8.68
C LEU A 79 -0.43 -7.92 -9.46
N VAL A 80 -1.55 -7.63 -8.80
CA VAL A 80 -2.87 -7.57 -9.45
C VAL A 80 -2.91 -6.46 -10.49
N LEU A 81 -2.49 -5.24 -10.16
CA LEU A 81 -2.49 -4.13 -11.10
C LEU A 81 -1.49 -4.35 -12.24
N GLY A 82 -0.31 -4.87 -11.97
CA GLY A 82 0.66 -5.25 -13.00
C GLY A 82 0.07 -6.26 -13.98
N ALA A 83 -0.61 -7.30 -13.47
CA ALA A 83 -1.29 -8.28 -14.31
C ALA A 83 -2.41 -7.65 -15.15
N VAL A 84 -3.28 -6.84 -14.54
CA VAL A 84 -4.37 -6.13 -15.23
C VAL A 84 -3.82 -5.23 -16.32
N SER A 85 -2.80 -4.41 -16.03
CA SER A 85 -2.17 -3.52 -17.02
C SER A 85 -1.56 -4.30 -18.18
N HIS A 86 -0.91 -5.44 -17.90
CA HIS A 86 -0.36 -6.31 -18.93
C HIS A 86 -1.45 -6.88 -19.85
N PHE A 87 -2.50 -7.48 -19.28
CA PHE A 87 -3.59 -8.07 -20.07
C PHE A 87 -4.42 -7.03 -20.82
N ALA A 88 -4.69 -5.88 -20.21
CA ALA A 88 -5.41 -4.78 -20.85
C ALA A 88 -4.65 -4.24 -22.07
N CYS A 89 -3.32 -4.14 -21.99
CA CYS A 89 -2.50 -3.66 -23.09
C CYS A 89 -2.28 -4.74 -24.16
N ALA A 90 -2.15 -6.01 -23.75
CA ALA A 90 -2.05 -7.14 -24.68
C ALA A 90 -3.32 -7.30 -25.54
N ARG A 91 -4.51 -7.08 -24.95
CA ARG A 91 -5.79 -7.12 -25.68
C ARG A 91 -5.90 -6.06 -26.79
N ARG A 92 -5.19 -4.92 -26.68
CA ARG A 92 -5.21 -3.86 -27.72
C ARG A 92 -4.31 -4.16 -28.93
N ARG A 93 -3.55 -5.25 -28.92
CA ARG A 93 -2.64 -5.63 -30.02
C ARG A 93 -3.20 -6.67 -30.99
N VAL A 94 -4.47 -7.07 -30.86
CA VAL A 94 -5.13 -7.90 -31.86
C VAL A 94 -5.89 -6.96 -32.81
N PRO A 95 -5.32 -6.60 -33.98
CA PRO A 95 -6.09 -5.94 -35.02
C PRO A 95 -7.12 -6.94 -35.56
N SER A 96 -8.37 -6.49 -35.63
CA SER A 96 -9.45 -7.12 -36.41
C SER A 96 -9.14 -7.08 -37.90
#